data_AF-A0A224YQB5-F1
#
_entry.id   AF-A0A224YQB5-F1
#
_cell.length_a   1.000
_cell.length_b   1.000
_cell.length_c   1.000
_cell.angle_alpha   90.00
_cell.angle_beta   90.00
_cell.angle_gamma   90.00
#
_symmetry.space_group_name_H-M   'P 1'
#
loop_
_entity.id
_entity.type
_entity.pdbx_description
1 polymer ?
#
loop_
_entity_poly.entity_id
_entity_poly.type
_entity_poly.pdbx_seq_one_letter_code
_entity_poly.pdbx_strand_id
1 'polypeptide(L)'
;MMYEQTYYKMGRSEELGVTALEIPYRGGKTSMLIILPNEVEGLSQVEDHLTSQNLSDLMKNLSICTNVKLYLPKFKLEQTLDLKGTLTAMGIEDFFTPQA
;
A
#
# COMPACT_ATOMS: atom_id res chain seq x y z
N MET A 1 14.53 2.77 -13.95
CA MET A 1 14.74 2.34 -12.57
C MET A 1 15.28 3.49 -11.74
N MET A 2 14.75 3.69 -10.53
CA MET A 2 15.35 4.50 -9.47
C MET A 2 16.19 3.58 -8.59
N TYR A 3 17.33 4.08 -8.13
CA TYR A 3 18.21 3.39 -7.20
C TYR A 3 18.64 4.36 -6.12
N GLU A 4 18.53 3.92 -4.86
CA GLU A 4 19.04 4.65 -3.70
C GLU A 4 19.49 3.65 -2.64
N GLN A 5 20.57 3.97 -1.92
CA GLN A 5 21.00 3.19 -0.76
C GLN A 5 21.10 4.11 0.45
N THR A 6 20.13 4.00 1.36
CA THR A 6 20.04 4.86 2.55
C THR A 6 19.23 4.17 3.65
N TYR A 7 19.02 4.86 4.77
CA TYR A 7 18.24 4.35 5.88
C TYR A 7 16.75 4.65 5.71
N TYR A 8 15.94 3.59 5.71
CA TYR A 8 14.48 3.68 5.73
C TYR A 8 13.91 2.86 6.87
N LYS A 9 12.69 3.22 7.30
CA LYS A 9 11.90 2.36 8.17
C LYS A 9 11.36 1.19 7.35
N MET A 10 11.63 -0.01 7.83
CA MET A 10 11.22 -1.25 7.19
C MET A 10 10.55 -2.15 8.24
N GLY A 11 9.56 -2.92 7.79
CA GLY A 11 8.85 -3.90 8.59
C GLY A 11 8.63 -5.17 7.77
N ARG A 12 8.46 -6.30 8.44
CA ARG A 12 8.12 -7.58 7.81
C ARG A 12 6.92 -8.15 8.53
N SER A 13 6.02 -8.78 7.77
CA SER A 13 4.96 -9.60 8.32
C SER A 13 5.10 -10.99 7.72
N GLU A 14 5.44 -11.96 8.57
CA GLU A 14 5.48 -13.37 8.17
C GLU A 14 4.08 -13.91 7.91
N GLU A 15 3.09 -13.45 8.68
CA GLU A 15 1.68 -13.82 8.52
C GLU A 15 1.11 -13.43 7.16
N LEU A 16 1.44 -12.22 6.68
CA LEU A 16 1.01 -11.74 5.36
C LEU A 16 2.00 -12.09 4.24
N GLY A 17 3.17 -12.62 4.59
CA GLY A 17 4.25 -12.88 3.62
C GLY A 17 4.73 -11.62 2.89
N VAL A 18 4.81 -10.47 3.58
CA VAL A 18 5.21 -9.19 2.97
C VAL A 18 6.40 -8.52 3.66
N THR A 19 7.15 -7.75 2.87
CA THR A 19 8.11 -6.75 3.34
C THR A 19 7.56 -5.36 3.04
N ALA A 20 7.48 -4.50 4.05
CA ALA A 20 7.00 -3.12 3.92
C ALA A 20 8.12 -2.10 4.14
N LEU A 21 8.08 -1.00 3.39
CA LEU A 21 9.07 0.07 3.43
C LEU A 21 8.38 1.44 3.41
N GLU A 22 8.79 2.35 4.30
CA GLU A 22 8.31 3.74 4.32
C GLU A 22 9.35 4.68 3.67
N ILE A 23 8.93 5.41 2.62
CA ILE A 23 9.74 6.43 1.95
C ILE A 23 9.16 7.82 2.28
N PRO A 24 9.82 8.62 3.12
CA PRO A 24 9.33 9.95 3.49
C PRO A 24 9.48 10.95 2.35
N TYR A 25 8.46 11.79 2.14
CA TYR A 25 8.56 12.95 1.25
C TYR A 25 9.14 14.17 1.95
N ARG A 26 9.60 15.12 1.14
CA ARG A 26 10.12 16.40 1.64
C ARG A 26 9.07 17.12 2.48
N GLY A 27 9.48 17.57 3.66
CA GLY A 27 8.63 18.30 4.60
C GLY A 27 7.99 17.44 5.68
N GLY A 28 8.18 16.11 5.67
CA GLY A 28 7.86 15.23 6.80
C GLY A 28 6.38 15.09 7.13
N LYS A 29 5.48 15.53 6.25
CA LYS A 29 4.03 15.44 6.43
C LYS A 29 3.41 14.21 5.76
N THR A 30 4.09 13.66 4.77
CA THR A 30 3.61 12.52 3.99
C THR A 30 4.76 11.56 3.71
N SER A 31 4.41 10.29 3.57
CA SER A 31 5.32 9.22 3.16
C SER A 31 4.58 8.27 2.23
N MET A 32 5.35 7.56 1.41
CA MET A 32 4.87 6.46 0.59
C MET A 32 5.17 5.15 1.32
N LEU A 33 4.13 4.36 1.60
CA LEU A 33 4.28 3.00 2.10
C LEU A 33 4.27 2.04 0.91
N ILE A 34 5.35 1.29 0.73
CA ILE A 34 5.45 0.22 -0.26
C ILE A 34 5.28 -1.11 0.46
N ILE A 35 4.32 -1.92 0.04
CA ILE A 35 4.10 -3.29 0.51
C ILE A 35 4.52 -4.21 -0.63
N LEU A 36 5.59 -4.98 -0.41
CA LEU A 36 6.14 -5.90 -1.40
C LEU A 36 5.88 -7.34 -0.93
N PRO A 37 5.09 -8.13 -1.67
CA PRO A 37 4.97 -9.57 -1.42
C PRO A 37 6.35 -10.25 -1.52
N ASN A 38 6.60 -11.21 -0.63
CA ASN A 38 7.84 -11.99 -0.68
C ASN A 38 7.85 -12.97 -1.86
N GLU A 39 6.66 -13.38 -2.33
CA GLU A 39 6.47 -14.25 -3.49
C GLU A 39 6.06 -13.44 -4.73
N VAL A 40 6.58 -13.83 -5.90
CA VAL A 40 6.34 -13.11 -7.17
C VAL A 40 4.85 -13.10 -7.55
N GLU A 41 4.14 -14.21 -7.33
CA GLU A 41 2.70 -14.34 -7.59
C GLU A 41 1.85 -14.10 -6.33
N GLY A 42 2.44 -13.51 -5.28
CA GLY A 42 1.79 -13.34 -3.97
C GLY A 42 0.85 -12.13 -3.87
N LEU A 43 0.76 -11.26 -4.88
CA LEU A 43 0.02 -10.00 -4.78
C LEU A 43 -1.47 -10.21 -4.50
N SER A 44 -2.13 -11.13 -5.21
CA SER A 44 -3.56 -11.41 -5.01
C SER A 44 -3.85 -11.89 -3.58
N GLN A 45 -2.98 -12.76 -3.04
CA GLN A 45 -3.14 -13.24 -1.67
C GLN A 45 -2.99 -12.11 -0.67
N VAL A 46 -2.03 -11.21 -0.89
CA VAL A 46 -1.85 -10.04 -0.05
C VAL A 46 -3.08 -9.14 -0.10
N GLU A 47 -3.64 -8.88 -1.28
CA GLU A 47 -4.86 -8.06 -1.44
C GLU A 47 -6.07 -8.65 -0.69
N ASP A 48 -6.27 -9.96 -0.77
CA ASP A 48 -7.38 -10.66 -0.09
C ASP A 48 -7.26 -10.60 1.45
N HIS A 49 -6.03 -10.60 1.98
CA HIS A 49 -5.76 -10.56 3.42
C HIS A 49 -5.47 -9.14 3.94
N LEU A 50 -5.48 -8.12 3.07
CA LEU A 50 -5.20 -6.74 3.44
C LEU A 50 -6.41 -6.08 4.10
N THR A 51 -6.60 -6.38 5.38
CA THR A 51 -7.61 -5.71 6.21
C THR A 51 -7.06 -4.43 6.86
N SER A 52 -7.95 -3.55 7.32
CA SER A 52 -7.56 -2.34 8.07
C SER A 52 -6.70 -2.66 9.31
N GLN A 53 -7.03 -3.76 10.00
CA GLN A 53 -6.28 -4.22 11.17
C GLN A 53 -4.86 -4.66 10.77
N ASN A 54 -4.75 -5.51 9.75
CA ASN A 54 -3.47 -6.02 9.26
C ASN A 54 -2.57 -4.90 8.76
N LEU A 55 -3.14 -3.91 8.07
CA LEU A 55 -2.42 -2.72 7.62
C LEU A 55 -1.92 -1.87 8.79
N SER A 56 -2.76 -1.65 9.81
CA SER A 56 -2.40 -0.89 11.01
C SER A 56 -1.25 -1.55 11.77
N ASP A 57 -1.30 -2.88 11.91
CA ASP A 57 -0.25 -3.63 12.60
C ASP A 57 1.05 -3.66 11.78
N LEU A 58 0.95 -3.78 10.45
CA LEU A 58 2.10 -3.63 9.55
C LEU A 58 2.76 -2.25 9.71
N MET A 59 1.98 -1.17 9.79
CA MET A 59 2.49 0.19 10.00
C MET A 59 3.17 0.35 11.36
N LYS A 60 2.65 -0.26 12.44
CA LYS A 60 3.31 -0.26 13.76
C LYS A 60 4.64 -1.01 13.74
N ASN A 61 4.75 -2.05 12.92
CA ASN A 61 5.96 -2.84 12.76
C ASN A 61 7.06 -2.13 11.94
N LEU A 62 6.79 -0.97 11.33
CA LEU A 62 7.78 -0.11 10.65
C LEU A 62 8.66 0.65 11.65
N SER A 63 9.33 -0.09 12.54
CA SER A 63 10.11 0.48 13.64
C SER A 63 11.62 0.45 13.39
N ILE A 64 12.09 -0.40 12.47
CA ILE A 64 13.51 -0.64 12.26
C ILE A 64 14.03 0.25 11.12
N CYS A 65 14.84 1.24 11.47
CA CYS A 65 15.64 1.98 10.48
C CYS A 65 16.82 1.11 10.02
N THR A 66 16.79 0.66 8.76
CA THR A 66 17.83 -0.19 8.18
C THR A 66 18.44 0.43 6.94
N ASN A 67 19.72 0.17 6.67
CA ASN A 67 20.34 0.55 5.41
C ASN A 67 19.81 -0.37 4.29
N VAL A 68 18.98 0.18 3.41
CA VAL A 68 18.27 -0.55 2.36
C VAL A 68 18.82 -0.12 1.00
N LYS A 69 19.06 -1.10 0.13
CA LYS A 69 19.30 -0.88 -1.30
C LYS A 69 17.96 -0.93 -2.03
N LEU A 70 17.38 0.24 -2.28
CA LEU A 70 16.07 0.38 -2.92
C LEU A 70 16.22 0.40 -4.44
N TYR A 71 15.53 -0.52 -5.11
CA TYR A 71 15.36 -0.52 -6.56
C TYR A 71 13.87 -0.36 -6.87
N LEU A 72 13.48 0.83 -7.35
CA LEU A 72 12.07 1.13 -7.60
C LEU A 72 11.85 1.46 -9.09
N PRO A 73 10.91 0.81 -9.78
CA PRO A 73 10.53 1.21 -11.14
C PRO A 73 10.05 2.66 -11.18
N LYS A 74 10.45 3.40 -12.21
CA LYS A 74 9.83 4.70 -12.49
C LYS A 74 8.56 4.41 -13.27
N PHE A 75 7.40 4.72 -12.70
CA PHE A 75 6.12 4.54 -13.34
C PHE A 75 5.27 5.80 -13.23
N LYS A 76 4.32 5.92 -14.14
CA LYS A 76 3.26 6.91 -14.12
C LYS A 76 1.96 6.15 -14.36
N LEU A 77 0.98 6.33 -13.48
CA LEU A 77 -0.34 5.71 -13.59
C LEU A 77 -1.37 6.81 -13.74
N GLU A 78 -2.22 6.70 -14.76
CA GLU A 78 -3.39 7.55 -14.94
C GLU A 78 -4.58 6.62 -15.19
N GLN A 79 -5.64 6.78 -14.40
CA GLN A 79 -6.83 5.96 -14.50
C GLN A 79 -8.07 6.82 -14.26
N THR A 80 -9.09 6.62 -15.09
CA THR A 80 -10.44 7.13 -14.87
C THR A 80 -11.29 6.00 -14.31
N LEU A 81 -11.93 6.22 -13.16
CA LEU A 81 -12.75 5.23 -12.48
C LEU A 81 -14.22 5.69 -12.49
N ASP A 82 -15.12 4.85 -12.99
CA ASP A 82 -16.55 5.00 -12.71
C ASP A 82 -16.86 4.37 -11.36
N LEU A 83 -17.11 5.22 -10.36
CA LEU A 83 -17.32 4.80 -8.99
C LEU A 83 -18.76 4.35 -8.73
N LYS A 84 -19.71 4.56 -9.65
CA LYS A 84 -21.12 4.24 -9.40
C LYS A 84 -21.28 2.77 -9.03
N GLY A 85 -20.75 1.87 -9.86
CA GLY A 85 -20.82 0.43 -9.62
C GLY A 85 -20.16 0.00 -8.31
N THR A 86 -18.96 0.52 -8.03
CA THR A 86 -18.21 0.20 -6.80
C THR A 86 -18.93 0.69 -5.55
N LEU A 87 -19.45 1.92 -5.54
CA LEU A 87 -20.14 2.50 -4.40
C LEU A 87 -21.48 1.79 -4.14
N THR A 88 -22.23 1.45 -5.19
CA THR A 88 -23.45 0.63 -5.09
C THR A 88 -23.13 -0.75 -4.52
N ALA A 89 -22.07 -1.43 -4.99
CA ALA A 89 -21.64 -2.72 -4.43
C ALA A 89 -21.21 -2.65 -2.96
N MET A 90 -20.78 -1.47 -2.48
CA MET A 90 -20.50 -1.20 -1.07
C MET A 90 -21.75 -0.79 -0.26
N GLY A 91 -22.94 -0.81 -0.87
CA GLY A 91 -24.22 -0.50 -0.23
C GLY A 91 -24.64 0.98 -0.31
N ILE A 92 -23.91 1.81 -1.05
CA ILE A 92 -24.29 3.22 -1.29
C ILE A 92 -25.14 3.26 -2.55
N GLU A 93 -26.42 2.94 -2.39
CA GLU A 93 -27.37 2.84 -3.51
C GLU A 93 -28.23 4.09 -3.63
N ASP A 94 -28.77 4.58 -2.51
CA ASP A 94 -29.74 5.69 -2.46
C ASP A 94 -29.23 6.95 -3.16
N PHE A 95 -27.95 7.27 -3.00
CA PHE A 95 -27.28 8.43 -3.63
C PHE A 95 -27.38 8.45 -5.15
N PHE A 96 -27.56 7.29 -5.79
CA PHE A 96 -27.67 7.15 -7.24
C PHE A 96 -29.11 6.94 -7.74
N THR A 97 -30.08 6.98 -6.83
CA THR A 97 -31.50 6.86 -7.16
C THR A 97 -32.17 8.23 -7.27
N PRO A 98 -33.30 8.35 -7.98
CA PRO A 98 -34.06 9.60 -8.06
C PRO A 98 -34.69 10.07 -6.73
N GLN A 99 -34.62 9.26 -5.67
CA GLN A 99 -35.13 9.60 -4.34
C GLN A 99 -34.09 10.23 -3.41
N ALA A 100 -32.87 10.47 -3.91
CA ALA A 100 -31.80 11.17 -3.19
C ALA A 100 -32.15 12.63 -2.83
#